data_AF-A0A956GUH9-F1
#
_entry.id   AF-A0A956GUH9-F1
#
_cell.length_a   1.000
_cell.length_b   1.000
_cell.length_c   1.000
_cell.angle_alpha   90.00
_cell.angle_beta   90.00
_cell.angle_gamma   90.00
#
_symmetry.space_group_name_H-M   'P 1'
#
loop_
_entity.id
_entity.type
_entity.pdbx_description
1 polymer ?
#
loop_
_entity_poly.entity_id
_entity_poly.type
_entity_poly.pdbx_seq_one_letter_code
_entity_poly.pdbx_strand_id
1 'polypeptide(L)'
;IMITSQAQIDALATCRRLDAVTVRTAAPIDLAGLAALDEIAGDLVIGPTTALDTIRLPALRRVGGAVRVMSNGLTTGAYLPALEHAGAIAIEANPSLTEVVLGALVDVDGAVALRGNAVLELIEASGLQRVGGAIEITRRDHVTVFSDVLDAAAPAAPAP
;
A
#
# COMPACT_ATOMS: atom_id res chain seq x y z
N ILE A 1 -8.55 12.89 7.50
CA ILE A 1 -8.23 14.15 6.78
C ILE A 1 -8.17 13.90 5.28
N MET A 2 -8.64 14.85 4.48
CA MET A 2 -8.60 14.80 3.02
C MET A 2 -7.49 15.71 2.49
N ILE A 3 -6.53 15.13 1.78
CA ILE A 3 -5.37 15.78 1.17
C ILE A 3 -5.60 15.85 -0.34
N THR A 4 -5.53 17.06 -0.87
CA THR A 4 -5.80 17.43 -2.27
C THR A 4 -4.70 18.33 -2.86
N SER A 5 -3.78 18.85 -2.05
CA SER A 5 -2.70 19.73 -2.48
C SER A 5 -1.41 19.54 -1.67
N GLN A 6 -0.28 19.95 -2.26
CA GLN A 6 1.04 19.88 -1.62
C GLN A 6 1.10 20.66 -0.30
N ALA A 7 0.49 21.85 -0.24
CA ALA A 7 0.46 22.66 0.97
C ALA A 7 -0.18 21.94 2.17
N GLN A 8 -1.16 21.05 1.93
CA GLN A 8 -1.75 20.24 3.00
C GLN A 8 -0.77 19.18 3.53
N ILE A 9 0.07 18.61 2.66
CA ILE A 9 1.12 17.67 3.08
C ILE A 9 2.20 18.40 3.86
N ASP A 10 2.64 19.56 3.37
CA ASP A 10 3.69 20.35 4.02
C ASP A 10 3.25 20.80 5.42
N ALA A 11 1.97 21.12 5.59
CA ALA A 11 1.39 21.46 6.89
C ALA A 11 1.34 20.26 7.87
N LEU A 12 1.40 19.03 7.37
CA LEU A 12 1.42 17.80 8.15
C LEU A 12 2.83 17.27 8.39
N ALA A 13 3.87 18.02 8.00
CA ALA A 13 5.25 17.51 8.01
C ALA A 13 5.78 17.11 9.40
N THR A 14 5.22 17.69 10.46
CA THR A 14 5.57 17.38 11.86
C THR A 14 4.62 16.38 12.50
N CYS A 15 3.55 15.97 11.80
CA CYS A 15 2.57 15.05 12.33
C CYS A 15 3.13 13.63 12.35
N ARG A 16 3.17 13.04 13.55
CA ARG A 16 3.54 11.63 13.73
C ARG A 16 2.35 10.69 13.76
N ARG A 17 1.16 11.20 14.08
CA ARG A 17 -0.06 10.41 14.17
C ARG A 17 -1.22 11.14 13.52
N LEU A 18 -2.03 10.39 12.79
CA LEU A 18 -3.26 10.89 12.16
C LEU A 18 -4.40 9.90 12.37
N ASP A 19 -5.63 10.38 12.46
CA ASP A 19 -6.78 9.49 12.65
C ASP A 19 -7.11 8.71 11.38
N ALA A 20 -7.14 9.37 10.23
CA ALA A 20 -7.33 8.75 8.92
C ALA A 20 -6.76 9.69 7.86
N VAL A 21 -6.26 9.16 6.76
CA VAL A 21 -5.65 9.94 5.68
C VAL A 21 -6.27 9.52 4.35
N THR A 22 -6.72 10.48 3.56
CA THR A 22 -7.19 10.25 2.19
C THR A 22 -6.50 11.22 1.25
N VAL A 23 -5.69 10.73 0.34
CA VAL A 23 -5.00 11.52 -0.69
C VAL A 23 -5.72 11.31 -2.01
N ARG A 24 -6.33 12.36 -2.56
CA ARG A 24 -6.91 12.35 -3.92
C ARG A 24 -6.68 13.69 -4.56
N THR A 25 -5.99 13.70 -5.69
CA THR A 25 -5.67 14.94 -6.39
C THR A 25 -5.33 14.68 -7.84
N ALA A 26 -5.68 15.65 -8.69
CA ALA A 26 -5.23 15.68 -10.08
C ALA A 26 -3.92 16.48 -10.25
N ALA A 27 -3.47 17.17 -9.21
CA ALA A 27 -2.23 17.93 -9.23
C ALA A 27 -1.03 17.03 -8.88
N PRO A 28 0.17 17.36 -9.39
CA PRO A 28 1.41 16.73 -8.92
C PRO A 28 1.56 16.92 -7.42
N ILE A 29 1.91 15.84 -6.73
CA ILE A 29 2.06 15.85 -5.28
C ILE A 29 3.18 14.90 -4.85
N ASP A 30 3.91 15.28 -3.80
CA ASP A 30 4.96 14.50 -3.17
C ASP A 30 4.59 14.23 -1.71
N LEU A 31 4.58 12.95 -1.33
CA LEU A 31 4.29 12.48 0.03
C LEU A 31 5.48 12.61 0.99
N ALA A 32 6.63 13.13 0.55
CA ALA A 32 7.82 13.33 1.39
C ALA A 32 7.54 14.09 2.68
N GLY A 33 6.61 15.05 2.68
CA GLY A 33 6.18 15.71 3.92
C GLY A 33 5.59 14.75 4.95
N LEU A 34 4.98 13.64 4.54
CA LEU A 34 4.45 12.62 5.46
C LEU A 34 5.50 11.59 5.89
N ALA A 35 6.78 11.76 5.56
CA ALA A 35 7.82 10.76 5.84
C ALA A 35 8.05 10.49 7.33
N ALA A 36 7.66 11.42 8.21
CA ALA A 36 7.75 11.29 9.67
C ALA A 36 6.49 10.67 10.32
N LEU A 37 5.48 10.33 9.53
CA LEU A 37 4.24 9.72 10.02
C LEU A 37 4.52 8.30 10.52
N ASP A 38 4.21 8.05 11.78
CA ASP A 38 4.46 6.81 12.51
C ASP A 38 3.20 5.93 12.57
N GLU A 39 2.03 6.55 12.76
CA GLU A 39 0.77 5.83 12.94
C GLU A 39 -0.41 6.53 12.24
N ILE A 40 -1.28 5.71 11.64
CA ILE A 40 -2.63 6.11 11.23
C ILE A 40 -3.62 5.24 12.00
N ALA A 41 -4.46 5.83 12.84
CA ALA A 41 -5.37 5.06 13.69
C ALA A 41 -6.47 4.34 12.89
N GLY A 42 -6.88 4.91 11.76
CA GLY A 42 -7.90 4.43 10.84
C GLY A 42 -7.32 4.17 9.46
N ASP A 43 -8.05 4.58 8.42
CA ASP A 43 -7.72 4.22 7.04
C ASP A 43 -6.63 5.14 6.43
N LEU A 44 -5.73 4.53 5.67
CA LEU A 44 -4.85 5.21 4.72
C LEU A 44 -5.38 4.94 3.31
N VAL A 45 -5.93 5.95 2.65
CA VAL A 45 -6.46 5.86 1.28
C VAL A 45 -5.64 6.75 0.37
N ILE A 46 -5.02 6.18 -0.66
CA ILE A 46 -4.27 6.91 -1.68
C ILE A 46 -4.88 6.60 -3.05
N GLY A 47 -5.51 7.62 -3.61
CA GLY A 47 -6.04 7.61 -4.96
C GLY A 47 -7.56 7.75 -5.03
N PRO A 48 -8.09 8.19 -6.18
CA PRO A 48 -7.37 8.38 -7.45
C PRO A 48 -6.41 9.57 -7.45
N THR A 49 -5.22 9.36 -8.04
CA THR A 49 -4.25 10.42 -8.35
C THR A 49 -3.74 10.31 -9.78
N THR A 50 -3.43 11.44 -10.41
CA THR A 50 -2.96 11.48 -11.80
C THR A 50 -1.48 11.80 -11.96
N ALA A 51 -0.83 12.28 -10.90
CA ALA A 51 0.55 12.78 -10.95
C ALA A 51 1.33 12.46 -9.66
N LEU A 52 1.09 11.27 -9.09
CA LEU A 52 1.85 10.72 -7.97
C LEU A 52 2.76 9.60 -8.48
N ASP A 53 4.07 9.82 -8.43
CA ASP A 53 5.05 8.87 -8.99
C ASP A 53 5.29 7.68 -8.05
N THR A 54 5.45 7.95 -6.76
CA THR A 54 5.72 6.90 -5.75
C THR A 54 5.02 7.21 -4.45
N ILE A 55 4.61 6.16 -3.75
CA ILE A 55 4.11 6.24 -2.38
C ILE A 55 5.25 5.83 -1.47
N ARG A 56 5.73 6.76 -0.64
CA ARG A 56 6.83 6.50 0.30
C ARG A 56 6.47 7.01 1.69
N LEU A 57 6.29 6.07 2.63
CA LEU A 57 6.01 6.36 4.04
C LEU A 57 6.98 5.53 4.91
N PRO A 58 8.27 5.90 4.95
CA PRO A 58 9.33 5.06 5.51
C PRO A 58 9.24 4.89 7.02
N ALA A 59 8.60 5.81 7.74
CA ALA A 59 8.44 5.73 9.20
C ALA A 59 7.09 5.15 9.63
N LEU A 60 6.16 4.86 8.70
CA LEU A 60 4.81 4.44 9.07
C LEU A 60 4.84 2.99 9.55
N ARG A 61 4.55 2.77 10.83
CA ARG A 61 4.60 1.47 11.49
C ARG A 61 3.24 0.81 11.65
N ARG A 62 2.18 1.59 11.81
CA ARG A 62 0.84 1.04 12.08
C ARG A 62 -0.25 1.78 11.32
N VAL A 63 -1.12 1.02 10.69
CA VAL A 63 -2.40 1.49 10.16
C VAL A 63 -3.51 0.67 10.81
N GLY A 64 -4.29 1.28 11.70
CA GLY A 64 -5.34 0.57 12.42
C GLY A 64 -6.54 0.20 11.54
N GLY A 65 -6.74 0.93 10.44
CA GLY A 65 -7.72 0.61 9.40
C GLY A 65 -7.09 0.00 8.15
N ALA A 66 -7.73 0.20 7.00
CA ALA A 66 -7.28 -0.33 5.73
C ALA A 66 -6.25 0.59 5.05
N VAL A 67 -5.19 -0.01 4.50
CA VAL A 67 -4.31 0.61 3.50
C VAL A 67 -4.92 0.37 2.12
N ARG A 68 -5.44 1.42 1.50
CA ARG A 68 -6.04 1.37 0.16
C ARG A 68 -5.21 2.22 -0.81
N VAL A 69 -4.64 1.59 -1.82
CA VAL A 69 -3.93 2.28 -2.92
C VAL A 69 -4.68 1.97 -4.20
N MET A 70 -5.47 2.94 -4.68
CA MET A 70 -6.45 2.67 -5.72
C MET A 70 -6.44 3.70 -6.84
N SER A 71 -6.47 3.24 -8.10
CA SER A 71 -6.65 4.12 -9.26
C SER A 71 -5.58 5.22 -9.39
N ASN A 72 -4.31 4.88 -9.16
CA ASN A 72 -3.20 5.78 -9.40
C ASN A 72 -2.54 5.47 -10.74
N GLY A 73 -2.66 6.38 -11.69
CA GLY A 73 -2.29 6.13 -13.09
C GLY A 73 -0.78 6.09 -13.35
N LEU A 74 0.01 6.83 -12.57
CA LEU A 74 1.46 6.97 -12.75
C LEU A 74 2.29 6.37 -11.61
N THR A 75 1.66 5.87 -10.55
CA THR A 75 2.38 5.37 -9.39
C THR A 75 3.11 4.08 -9.74
N THR A 76 4.43 4.09 -9.62
CA THR A 76 5.31 2.96 -9.97
C THR A 76 5.67 2.11 -8.76
N GLY A 77 5.65 2.66 -7.55
CA GLY A 77 5.94 1.88 -6.35
C GLY A 77 5.23 2.36 -5.09
N ALA A 78 4.92 1.40 -4.23
CA ALA A 78 4.40 1.63 -2.88
C ALA A 78 5.36 1.08 -1.83
N TYR A 79 6.06 1.96 -1.13
CA TYR A 79 7.12 1.64 -0.19
C TYR A 79 6.72 2.05 1.23
N LEU A 80 6.36 1.06 2.04
CA LEU A 80 6.08 1.20 3.47
C LEU A 80 6.94 0.18 4.25
N PRO A 81 8.29 0.30 4.18
CA PRO A 81 9.20 -0.73 4.67
C PRO A 81 9.14 -0.95 6.19
N ALA A 82 8.68 0.05 6.96
CA ALA A 82 8.55 -0.04 8.41
C ALA A 82 7.14 -0.44 8.88
N LEU A 83 6.19 -0.64 7.96
CA LEU A 83 4.82 -0.97 8.33
C LEU A 83 4.79 -2.36 8.95
N GLU A 84 4.46 -2.46 10.23
CA GLU A 84 4.40 -3.70 11.00
C GLU A 84 2.99 -4.29 11.04
N HIS A 85 1.96 -3.44 10.98
CA HIS A 85 0.57 -3.85 11.12
C HIS A 85 -0.38 -3.02 10.27
N ALA A 86 -1.34 -3.69 9.63
CA ALA A 86 -2.44 -3.07 8.90
C ALA A 86 -3.78 -3.75 9.24
N GLY A 87 -4.87 -2.97 9.30
CA GLY A 87 -6.21 -3.55 9.43
C GLY A 87 -6.63 -4.34 8.19
N ALA A 88 -6.33 -3.85 6.99
CA ALA A 88 -6.47 -4.58 5.72
C ALA A 88 -5.57 -3.96 4.65
N ILE A 89 -5.29 -4.68 3.56
CA ILE A 89 -4.50 -4.16 2.44
C ILE A 89 -5.29 -4.36 1.15
N ALA A 90 -5.54 -3.26 0.43
CA ALA A 90 -6.16 -3.28 -0.89
C ALA A 90 -5.36 -2.39 -1.86
N ILE A 91 -4.66 -3.01 -2.79
CA ILE A 91 -3.89 -2.31 -3.82
C ILE A 91 -4.52 -2.67 -5.16
N GLU A 92 -5.26 -1.72 -5.73
CA GLU A 92 -6.16 -2.00 -6.84
C GLU A 92 -6.07 -0.99 -7.99
N ALA A 93 -6.12 -1.48 -9.22
CA ALA A 93 -6.21 -0.64 -10.41
C ALA A 93 -5.08 0.42 -10.51
N ASN A 94 -3.84 0.04 -10.21
CA ASN A 94 -2.65 0.88 -10.42
C ASN A 94 -1.87 0.31 -11.63
N PRO A 95 -2.16 0.75 -12.87
CA PRO A 95 -1.66 0.10 -14.09
C PRO A 95 -0.14 0.23 -14.29
N SER A 96 0.50 1.18 -13.64
CA SER A 96 1.96 1.43 -13.72
C SER A 96 2.74 0.92 -12.51
N LEU A 97 2.06 0.32 -11.52
CA LEU A 97 2.69 -0.14 -10.28
C LEU A 97 3.52 -1.39 -10.55
N THR A 98 4.84 -1.30 -10.33
CA THR A 98 5.81 -2.39 -10.51
C THR A 98 6.23 -3.03 -9.19
N GLU A 99 6.24 -2.27 -8.10
CA GLU A 99 6.78 -2.74 -6.82
C GLU A 99 5.90 -2.37 -5.61
N VAL A 100 5.73 -3.32 -4.69
CA VAL A 100 5.13 -3.12 -3.37
C VAL A 100 6.09 -3.64 -2.32
N VAL A 101 6.51 -2.76 -1.39
CA VAL A 101 7.47 -3.09 -0.33
C VAL A 101 6.85 -2.86 1.04
N LEU A 102 6.67 -3.96 1.76
CA LEU A 102 6.04 -4.11 3.07
C LEU A 102 6.92 -5.01 3.97
N GLY A 103 8.26 -4.86 3.88
CA GLY A 103 9.21 -5.82 4.45
C GLY A 103 9.07 -6.10 5.95
N ALA A 104 8.66 -5.11 6.74
CA ALA A 104 8.42 -5.27 8.18
C ALA A 104 6.99 -5.72 8.54
N LEU A 105 6.09 -5.89 7.57
CA LEU A 105 4.68 -6.18 7.84
C LEU A 105 4.57 -7.56 8.45
N VAL A 106 4.11 -7.64 9.69
CA VAL A 106 3.95 -8.89 10.42
C VAL A 106 2.52 -9.40 10.36
N ASP A 107 1.56 -8.49 10.51
CA ASP A 107 0.17 -8.86 10.75
C ASP A 107 -0.82 -7.99 9.98
N VAL A 108 -1.79 -8.65 9.33
CA VAL A 108 -2.95 -8.03 8.72
C VAL A 108 -4.22 -8.62 9.34
N ASP A 109 -5.03 -7.78 9.98
CA ASP A 109 -6.24 -8.27 10.66
C ASP A 109 -7.31 -8.77 9.67
N GLY A 110 -7.41 -8.12 8.52
CA GLY A 110 -8.41 -8.36 7.48
C GLY A 110 -7.83 -9.02 6.24
N ALA A 111 -8.44 -8.72 5.09
CA ALA A 111 -8.04 -9.28 3.80
C ALA A 111 -6.84 -8.55 3.19
N VAL A 112 -6.13 -9.26 2.33
CA VAL A 112 -5.09 -8.73 1.45
C VAL A 112 -5.54 -8.93 0.01
N ALA A 113 -5.77 -7.83 -0.70
CA ALA A 113 -6.21 -7.81 -2.09
C ALA A 113 -5.24 -7.01 -2.96
N LEU A 114 -4.66 -7.66 -3.97
CA LEU A 114 -3.85 -7.03 -5.01
C LEU A 114 -4.43 -7.40 -6.37
N ARG A 115 -5.18 -6.48 -6.98
CA ARG A 115 -5.99 -6.73 -8.19
C ARG A 115 -5.80 -5.61 -9.21
N GLY A 116 -5.73 -5.95 -10.50
CA GLY A 116 -5.66 -4.93 -11.55
C GLY A 116 -4.37 -4.07 -11.54
N ASN A 117 -3.27 -4.58 -10.99
CA ASN A 117 -1.94 -3.98 -11.09
C ASN A 117 -1.17 -4.72 -12.20
N ALA A 118 -1.37 -4.30 -13.45
CA ALA A 118 -1.06 -5.11 -14.64
C ALA A 118 0.44 -5.38 -14.87
N VAL A 119 1.31 -4.52 -14.32
CA VAL A 119 2.78 -4.57 -14.48
C VAL A 119 3.49 -4.81 -13.14
N LEU A 120 2.77 -5.28 -12.12
CA LEU A 120 3.37 -5.59 -10.82
C LEU A 120 4.36 -6.74 -10.99
N GLU A 121 5.60 -6.53 -10.55
CA GLU A 121 6.70 -7.49 -10.68
C GLU A 121 7.19 -7.96 -9.32
N LEU A 122 7.10 -7.12 -8.28
CA LEU A 122 7.63 -7.40 -6.96
C LEU A 122 6.61 -7.13 -5.85
N ILE A 123 6.42 -8.12 -4.98
CA ILE A 123 5.75 -7.96 -3.69
C ILE A 123 6.72 -8.42 -2.60
N GLU A 124 7.26 -7.47 -1.84
CA GLU A 124 8.09 -7.77 -0.67
C GLU A 124 7.24 -7.66 0.60
N ALA A 125 6.95 -8.81 1.24
CA ALA A 125 6.23 -8.88 2.52
C ALA A 125 6.80 -10.02 3.36
N SER A 126 8.14 -10.10 3.42
CA SER A 126 8.88 -11.24 3.95
C SER A 126 8.68 -11.40 5.46
N GLY A 127 8.36 -10.32 6.17
CA GLY A 127 7.96 -10.35 7.56
C GLY A 127 6.56 -10.88 7.83
N LEU A 128 5.71 -11.08 6.81
CA LEU A 128 4.29 -11.34 7.00
C LEU A 128 4.07 -12.74 7.58
N GLN A 129 3.44 -12.78 8.75
CA GLN A 129 3.18 -14.01 9.49
C GLN A 129 1.70 -14.37 9.52
N ARG A 130 0.81 -13.37 9.53
CA ARG A 130 -0.63 -13.60 9.66
C ARG A 130 -1.44 -12.67 8.77
N VAL A 131 -2.46 -13.25 8.14
CA VAL A 131 -3.57 -12.53 7.53
C VAL A 131 -4.86 -13.13 8.09
N GLY A 132 -5.69 -12.30 8.72
CA GLY A 132 -6.94 -12.74 9.33
C GLY A 132 -8.10 -12.89 8.34
N GLY A 133 -7.98 -12.35 7.12
CA GLY A 133 -8.98 -12.43 6.06
C GLY A 133 -8.49 -13.15 4.79
N ALA A 134 -9.18 -12.88 3.67
CA ALA A 134 -8.89 -13.54 2.41
C ALA A 134 -7.61 -13.05 1.73
N ILE A 135 -6.89 -14.03 1.19
CA ILE A 135 -5.80 -14.05 0.21
C ILE A 135 -6.18 -13.78 -1.25
N GLU A 136 -6.13 -12.55 -1.79
CA GLU A 136 -6.50 -12.32 -3.20
C GLU A 136 -5.45 -11.57 -3.99
N ILE A 137 -4.59 -12.29 -4.71
CA ILE A 137 -3.56 -11.70 -5.58
C ILE A 137 -3.81 -12.15 -7.00
N THR A 138 -4.15 -11.20 -7.88
CA THR A 138 -4.21 -11.46 -9.33
C THR A 138 -2.77 -11.50 -9.86
N ARG A 139 -2.12 -12.67 -9.74
CA ARG A 139 -0.76 -12.88 -10.24
C ARG A 139 -0.77 -12.97 -11.76
N ARG A 140 0.20 -12.30 -12.38
CA ARG A 140 0.71 -12.65 -13.70
C ARG A 140 1.90 -13.61 -13.50
N ASP A 141 2.25 -14.35 -14.54
CA ASP A 141 3.28 -15.41 -14.52
C ASP A 141 4.71 -14.93 -14.13
N HIS A 142 4.91 -13.63 -13.93
CA HIS A 142 6.20 -13.00 -13.61
C HIS A 142 6.25 -12.26 -12.26
N VAL A 143 5.19 -12.30 -11.44
CA VAL A 143 5.21 -11.63 -10.13
C VAL A 143 6.10 -12.43 -9.17
N THR A 144 7.17 -11.80 -8.69
CA THR A 144 7.99 -12.33 -7.59
C THR A 144 7.39 -11.88 -6.27
N VAL A 145 7.03 -12.85 -5.43
CA VAL A 145 6.49 -12.59 -4.09
C VAL A 145 7.51 -13.09 -3.08
N PHE A 146 7.92 -12.23 -2.17
CA PHE A 146 8.76 -12.58 -1.02
C PHE A 146 7.88 -12.62 0.22
N SER A 147 7.05 -13.66 0.34
CA SER A 147 6.23 -13.89 1.53
C SER A 147 5.65 -15.30 1.50
N ASP A 148 6.06 -16.15 2.43
CA ASP A 148 5.55 -17.52 2.55
C ASP A 148 4.02 -17.54 2.72
N VAL A 149 3.46 -16.55 3.42
CA VAL A 149 2.01 -16.42 3.66
C VAL A 149 1.26 -16.07 2.38
N LEU A 150 1.79 -15.13 1.60
CA LEU A 150 1.14 -14.73 0.34
C LEU A 150 1.32 -15.79 -0.74
N ASP A 151 2.45 -16.49 -0.77
CA ASP A 151 2.70 -17.58 -1.72
C ASP A 151 1.80 -18.79 -1.45
N ALA A 152 1.62 -19.18 -0.19
CA ALA A 152 0.71 -20.26 0.18
C ALA A 152 -0.74 -19.99 -0.21
N ALA A 153 -1.13 -18.72 -0.34
CA ALA A 153 -2.47 -18.32 -0.74
C ALA A 153 -2.66 -18.18 -2.26
N ALA A 154 -1.68 -18.56 -3.08
CA ALA A 154 -1.89 -18.66 -4.51
C ALA A 154 -2.99 -19.68 -4.83
N PRO A 155 -3.97 -19.35 -5.71
CA PRO A 155 -4.83 -20.39 -6.23
C PRO A 155 -3.92 -21.42 -6.91
N ALA A 156 -4.10 -22.70 -6.58
CA ALA A 156 -3.46 -23.79 -7.30
C ALA A 156 -3.67 -23.53 -8.80
N ALA A 157 -2.59 -23.59 -9.58
CA ALA A 157 -2.67 -23.43 -11.04
C ALA A 157 -3.83 -24.29 -11.57
N PRO A 158 -4.68 -23.79 -12.48
CA PRO A 158 -5.70 -24.63 -13.08
C PRO A 158 -4.99 -25.85 -13.69
N ALA A 159 -5.44 -27.05 -13.31
CA ALA A 159 -4.93 -28.29 -13.87
C ALA A 159 -5.03 -28.23 -15.42
N PRO A 160 -4.06 -28.81 -16.15
CA PRO A 160 -4.01 -28.74 -17.60
C PRO A 160 -5.24 -29.35 -18.29
#